data_AF-A0A7X7YI99-F1
#
_entry.id   AF-A0A7X7YI99-F1
#
_cell.length_a   1.000
_cell.length_b   1.000
_cell.length_c   1.000
_cell.angle_alpha   90.00
_cell.angle_beta   90.00
_cell.angle_gamma   90.00
#
_symmetry.space_group_name_H-M   'P 1'
#
loop_
_entity.id
_entity.type
_entity.pdbx_description
1 polymer ?
#
loop_
_entity_poly.entity_id
_entity_poly.type
_entity_poly.pdbx_seq_one_letter_code
_entity_poly.pdbx_strand_id
1 'polypeptide(L)'
;MRNPILAESLTIAILLILVLAIPSAAQTSAGDLWTEDSGGAESLELNREIIDQLMTQLESESSALATQLRQWRKDDPFRFVLEIRRIALARNPKLARAASRQPKTILEESVPAADTVRPGQWRETQEKRIEEFMEWFKTAYPNKAEPLQKIRTTDVEGFLTRISSIRRRFEPLMRAEKRDPDLAKVLKKDIELQDLSADLLSQIASIRNNDKDRRVLIEQLTRVVANQFDIIVQKRRMQYATIESKIQQMQKEVDEQNKQLDQLVQKKDQLTHDRVQELLNPPAKSDK
;
A
#
# COMPACT_ATOMS: atom_id res chain seq x y z
N MET A 1 -44.79 23.23 74.97
CA MET A 1 -45.73 22.32 74.29
C MET A 1 -45.08 21.81 73.00
N ARG A 2 -45.19 20.49 72.81
CA ARG A 2 -44.82 19.60 71.69
C ARG A 2 -44.45 20.18 70.31
N ASN A 3 -43.20 19.90 69.93
CA ASN A 3 -42.68 19.20 68.72
C ASN A 3 -42.92 19.67 67.27
N PRO A 4 -41.96 19.33 66.35
CA PRO A 4 -41.59 20.06 65.12
C PRO A 4 -41.95 19.26 63.84
N ILE A 5 -41.40 19.64 62.67
CA ILE A 5 -40.82 18.80 61.59
C ILE A 5 -41.00 19.45 60.17
N LEU A 6 -39.92 19.32 59.36
CA LEU A 6 -39.70 19.54 57.90
C LEU A 6 -39.22 20.96 57.51
N ALA A 7 -37.93 21.21 57.20
CA ALA A 7 -37.08 20.63 56.15
C ALA A 7 -37.77 20.73 54.78
N GLU A 8 -37.28 21.46 53.78
CA GLU A 8 -36.02 21.21 53.07
C GLU A 8 -35.48 22.50 52.42
N SER A 9 -34.16 22.62 52.47
CA SER A 9 -33.32 23.67 51.90
C SER A 9 -33.09 23.45 50.40
N LEU A 10 -33.43 24.44 49.56
CA LEU A 10 -33.11 24.46 48.14
C LEU A 10 -31.70 25.05 47.94
N THR A 11 -30.70 24.17 47.82
CA THR A 11 -29.31 24.53 47.49
C THR A 11 -29.18 24.74 45.98
N ILE A 12 -28.94 25.98 45.56
CA ILE A 12 -28.63 26.35 44.18
C ILE A 12 -27.19 25.91 43.87
N ALA A 13 -27.04 24.86 43.05
CA ALA A 13 -25.77 24.44 42.50
C ALA A 13 -25.40 25.31 41.30
N ILE A 14 -24.40 26.17 41.46
CA ILE A 14 -23.76 26.92 40.37
C ILE A 14 -22.82 25.95 39.63
N LEU A 15 -23.22 25.53 38.43
CA LEU A 15 -22.42 24.70 37.54
C LEU A 15 -21.42 25.60 36.79
N LEU A 16 -20.16 25.57 37.23
CA LEU A 16 -19.04 26.30 36.65
C LEU A 16 -18.53 25.54 35.42
N ILE A 17 -18.97 25.94 34.22
CA ILE A 17 -18.47 25.38 32.95
C ILE A 17 -17.10 26.02 32.67
N LEU A 18 -16.04 25.29 33.03
CA LEU A 18 -14.66 25.62 32.69
C LEU A 18 -14.40 25.21 31.23
N VAL A 19 -14.52 26.16 30.28
CA VAL A 19 -14.10 25.97 28.90
C VAL A 19 -12.57 26.02 28.84
N LEU A 20 -11.93 24.86 28.92
CA LEU A 20 -10.52 24.70 28.58
C LEU A 20 -10.38 24.86 27.06
N ALA A 21 -9.87 26.01 26.63
CA ALA A 21 -9.41 26.24 25.28
C ALA A 21 -8.21 25.33 25.00
N ILE A 22 -8.46 24.18 24.38
CA ILE A 22 -7.41 23.33 23.82
C ILE A 22 -6.93 24.03 22.54
N PRO A 23 -5.66 24.43 22.43
CA PRO A 23 -5.13 24.98 21.19
C PRO A 23 -5.22 23.90 20.10
N SER A 24 -5.98 24.18 19.04
CA SER A 24 -6.00 23.39 17.80
C SER A 24 -4.62 23.44 17.13
N ALA A 25 -3.69 22.61 17.60
CA ALA A 25 -2.49 22.27 16.87
C ALA A 25 -2.82 21.10 15.93
N ALA A 26 -2.48 21.27 14.65
CA ALA A 26 -2.58 20.31 13.55
C ALA A 26 -4.01 20.00 13.04
N GLN A 27 -4.60 20.94 12.31
CA GLN A 27 -5.30 20.55 11.08
C GLN A 27 -4.24 20.07 10.07
N THR A 28 -3.72 18.85 10.25
CA THR A 28 -3.32 18.05 9.09
C THR A 28 -4.56 18.01 8.21
N SER A 29 -4.47 18.57 7.00
CA SER A 29 -5.53 18.44 6.00
C SER A 29 -5.96 16.99 6.01
N ALA A 30 -7.22 16.70 6.36
CA ALA A 30 -7.77 15.37 6.23
C ALA A 30 -7.47 14.95 4.79
N GLY A 31 -6.49 14.07 4.62
CA GLY A 31 -6.15 13.53 3.31
C GLY A 31 -7.44 13.04 2.69
N ASP A 32 -7.63 13.32 1.40
CA ASP A 32 -8.90 13.05 0.73
C ASP A 32 -9.34 11.62 1.05
N LEU A 33 -10.44 11.50 1.81
CA LEU A 33 -10.93 10.25 2.39
C LEU A 33 -11.15 9.18 1.30
N TRP A 34 -11.43 9.65 0.09
CA TRP A 34 -11.73 8.85 -1.09
C TRP A 34 -10.47 8.40 -1.83
N THR A 35 -9.40 9.18 -1.74
CA THR A 35 -8.06 8.70 -2.04
C THR A 35 -7.50 8.12 -0.75
N GLU A 36 -7.85 6.87 -0.45
CA GLU A 36 -7.01 6.09 0.45
C GLU A 36 -5.57 6.38 0.03
N ASP A 37 -4.77 6.86 0.99
CA ASP A 37 -3.31 6.97 0.94
C ASP A 37 -2.77 5.55 0.73
N SER A 38 -3.07 4.99 -0.44
CA SER A 38 -2.21 4.11 -1.14
C SER A 38 -0.95 4.95 -1.20
N GLY A 39 0.03 4.62 -0.38
CA GLY A 39 1.39 5.11 -0.54
C GLY A 39 1.97 4.75 -1.92
N GLY A 40 1.18 4.62 -2.99
CA GLY A 40 1.63 4.90 -4.33
C GLY A 40 2.14 6.33 -4.34
N ALA A 41 3.43 6.49 -4.07
CA ALA A 41 4.28 7.40 -4.80
C ALA A 41 3.65 7.63 -6.16
N GLU A 42 3.27 8.88 -6.48
CA GLU A 42 2.70 9.27 -7.78
C GLU A 42 3.37 8.40 -8.85
N SER A 43 2.68 7.34 -9.27
CA SER A 43 3.34 6.36 -10.11
C SER A 43 3.51 7.09 -11.42
N LEU A 44 4.75 7.26 -11.87
CA LEU A 44 5.07 7.78 -13.19
C LEU A 44 4.24 6.99 -14.21
N GLU A 45 3.12 7.57 -14.65
CA GLU A 45 2.32 7.05 -15.74
C GLU A 45 3.12 7.36 -17.00
N LEU A 46 3.92 6.38 -17.43
CA LEU A 46 4.70 6.49 -18.64
C LEU A 46 3.75 6.32 -19.82
N ASN A 47 3.13 7.42 -20.23
CA ASN A 47 2.44 7.48 -21.51
C ASN A 47 3.45 7.65 -22.66
N ARG A 48 3.00 7.43 -23.89
CA ARG A 48 3.85 7.49 -25.08
C ARG A 48 4.58 8.83 -25.22
N GLU A 49 3.90 9.93 -24.92
CA GLU A 49 4.44 11.28 -24.99
C GLU A 49 5.59 11.49 -24.00
N ILE A 50 5.43 11.04 -22.75
CA ILE A 50 6.47 11.10 -21.72
C ILE A 50 7.66 10.22 -22.11
N ILE A 51 7.41 9.03 -22.67
CA ILE A 51 8.47 8.14 -23.14
C ILE A 51 9.26 8.82 -24.28
N ASP A 52 8.57 9.41 -25.26
CA ASP A 52 9.22 10.05 -26.40
C ASP A 52 9.98 11.33 -25.97
N GLN A 53 9.45 12.11 -25.02
CA GLN A 53 10.16 13.24 -24.40
C GLN A 53 11.42 12.76 -23.67
N LEU A 54 11.33 11.68 -22.90
CA LEU A 54 12.48 11.12 -22.19
C LEU A 54 13.54 10.59 -23.17
N MET A 55 13.12 9.92 -24.25
CA MET A 55 14.01 9.45 -25.30
C MET A 55 14.74 10.61 -25.99
N THR A 56 14.02 11.70 -26.30
CA THR A 56 14.60 12.91 -26.88
C THR A 56 15.67 13.52 -25.97
N GLN A 57 15.41 13.58 -24.66
CA GLN A 57 16.39 14.04 -23.68
C GLN A 57 17.61 13.11 -23.61
N LEU A 58 17.37 11.79 -23.56
CA LEU A 58 18.43 10.79 -23.51
C LEU A 58 19.35 10.83 -24.73
N GLU A 59 18.84 11.18 -25.91
CA GLU A 59 19.67 11.34 -27.11
C GLU A 59 20.68 12.48 -26.98
N SER A 60 20.29 13.57 -26.31
CA SER A 60 21.19 14.70 -26.05
C SER A 60 22.24 14.42 -24.98
N GLU A 61 21.91 13.56 -24.01
CA GLU A 61 22.78 13.27 -22.86
C GLU A 61 23.68 12.04 -23.09
N SER A 62 23.16 10.99 -23.74
CA SER A 62 23.86 9.73 -23.99
C SER A 62 23.30 9.03 -25.23
N SER A 63 23.86 9.37 -26.39
CA SER A 63 23.50 8.76 -27.68
C SER A 63 23.65 7.24 -27.68
N ALA A 64 24.64 6.69 -26.96
CA ALA A 64 24.83 5.24 -26.84
C ALA A 64 23.66 4.56 -26.10
N LEU A 65 23.22 5.11 -24.96
CA LEU A 65 22.10 4.58 -24.19
C LEU A 65 20.78 4.71 -24.96
N ALA A 66 20.55 5.86 -25.61
CA ALA A 66 19.37 6.07 -26.43
C ALA A 66 19.29 5.08 -27.61
N THR A 67 20.42 4.80 -28.26
CA THR A 67 20.51 3.81 -29.34
C THR A 67 20.20 2.41 -28.81
N GLN A 68 20.76 2.03 -27.66
CA GLN A 68 20.47 0.75 -27.01
C GLN A 68 18.98 0.61 -26.64
N LEU A 69 18.36 1.66 -26.11
CA LEU A 69 16.94 1.69 -25.79
C LEU A 69 16.06 1.57 -27.04
N ARG A 70 16.42 2.24 -28.14
CA ARG A 70 15.72 2.07 -29.44
C ARG A 70 15.80 0.65 -29.96
N GLN A 71 16.95 -0.01 -29.77
CA GLN A 71 17.11 -1.40 -30.14
C GLN A 71 16.23 -2.30 -29.25
N TRP A 72 16.22 -2.09 -27.94
CA TRP A 72 15.32 -2.81 -27.04
C TRP A 72 13.85 -2.55 -27.36
N ARG A 73 13.47 -1.33 -27.75
CA ARG A 73 12.08 -1.03 -28.16
C ARG A 73 11.60 -1.94 -29.30
N LYS A 74 12.52 -2.40 -30.15
CA LYS A 74 12.24 -3.35 -31.26
C LYS A 74 12.36 -4.81 -30.82
N ASP A 75 13.47 -5.16 -30.16
CA ASP A 75 13.84 -6.55 -29.91
C ASP A 75 13.22 -7.11 -28.61
N ASP A 76 13.05 -6.26 -27.61
CA ASP A 76 12.57 -6.60 -26.26
C ASP A 76 11.80 -5.39 -25.67
N PRO A 77 10.56 -5.13 -26.15
CA PRO A 77 9.79 -3.96 -25.74
C PRO A 77 9.53 -3.92 -24.22
N PHE A 78 9.52 -5.09 -23.58
CA PHE A 78 9.38 -5.21 -22.13
C PHE A 78 10.59 -4.61 -21.41
N ARG A 79 11.81 -5.01 -21.82
CA ARG A 79 13.05 -4.43 -21.30
C ARG A 79 13.13 -2.93 -21.55
N PHE A 80 12.69 -2.47 -22.72
CA PHE A 80 12.66 -1.05 -23.02
C PHE A 80 11.82 -0.28 -22.00
N VAL A 81 10.55 -0.67 -21.79
CA VAL A 81 9.66 0.04 -20.86
C VAL A 81 10.18 -0.01 -19.42
N LEU A 82 10.71 -1.15 -18.97
CA LEU A 82 11.29 -1.28 -17.64
C LEU A 82 12.48 -0.33 -17.44
N GLU A 83 13.39 -0.26 -18.41
CA GLU A 83 14.55 0.60 -18.32
C GLU A 83 14.15 2.08 -18.37
N ILE A 84 13.21 2.44 -19.25
CA ILE A 84 12.64 3.78 -19.31
C ILE A 84 12.03 4.18 -17.96
N ARG A 85 11.31 3.27 -17.30
CA ARG A 85 10.76 3.52 -15.95
C ARG A 85 11.84 3.72 -14.91
N ARG A 86 12.90 2.90 -14.94
CA ARG A 86 14.05 3.04 -14.05
C ARG A 86 14.70 4.42 -14.22
N ILE A 87 14.94 4.84 -15.46
CA ILE A 87 15.53 6.15 -15.78
C ILE A 87 14.61 7.29 -15.34
N ALA A 88 13.32 7.21 -15.63
CA ALA A 88 12.35 8.23 -15.26
C ALA A 88 12.25 8.41 -13.74
N LEU A 89 12.27 7.30 -12.98
CA LEU A 89 12.29 7.32 -11.52
C LEU A 89 13.60 7.91 -10.97
N ALA A 90 14.75 7.54 -11.53
CA ALA A 90 16.05 8.06 -11.11
C ALA A 90 16.17 9.58 -11.35
N ARG A 91 15.55 10.10 -12.42
CA ARG A 91 15.52 11.53 -12.75
C ARG A 91 14.52 12.35 -11.93
N ASN A 92 13.53 11.70 -11.31
CA ASN A 92 12.55 12.39 -10.48
C ASN A 92 12.77 12.09 -8.98
N PRO A 93 13.60 12.89 -8.29
CA PRO A 93 13.97 12.64 -6.90
C PRO A 93 12.78 12.72 -5.93
N LYS A 94 11.67 13.39 -6.30
CA LYS A 94 10.43 13.39 -5.50
C LYS A 94 9.77 12.01 -5.54
N LEU A 95 9.75 11.38 -6.70
CA LEU A 95 9.22 10.02 -6.89
C LEU A 95 10.13 8.96 -6.30
N ALA A 96 11.46 9.11 -6.43
CA ALA A 96 12.43 8.25 -5.76
C ALA A 96 12.31 8.32 -4.23
N ARG A 97 12.04 9.52 -3.67
CA ARG A 97 11.78 9.71 -2.22
C ARG A 97 10.43 9.15 -1.79
N ALA A 98 9.39 9.25 -2.61
CA ALA A 98 8.08 8.68 -2.29
C ALA A 98 8.09 7.13 -2.34
N ALA A 99 8.87 6.53 -3.25
CA ALA A 99 9.10 5.09 -3.30
C ALA A 99 9.87 4.56 -2.08
N SER A 100 10.72 5.39 -1.46
CA SER A 100 11.52 5.05 -0.27
C SER A 100 10.86 5.45 1.07
N ARG A 101 9.79 6.25 1.05
CA ARG A 101 9.04 6.71 2.24
C ARG A 101 7.83 5.85 2.61
N GLN A 102 7.64 4.69 1.97
CA GLN A 102 6.64 3.74 2.43
C GLN A 102 6.94 3.34 3.89
N PRO A 103 5.97 3.40 4.82
CA PRO A 103 6.17 2.78 6.11
C PRO A 103 6.52 1.31 5.87
N LYS A 104 7.53 0.80 6.58
CA LYS A 104 8.09 -0.57 6.55
C LYS A 104 7.09 -1.68 6.88
N THR A 105 5.80 -1.41 6.79
CA THR A 105 4.72 -2.32 7.11
C THR A 105 4.04 -2.73 5.81
N ILE A 106 4.20 -4.02 5.47
CA ILE A 106 3.45 -4.82 4.47
C ILE A 106 4.12 -5.02 3.09
N LEU A 107 5.20 -4.31 2.73
CA LEU A 107 5.93 -4.52 1.46
C LEU A 107 7.39 -5.03 1.61
N GLU A 108 7.79 -5.50 2.80
CA GLU A 108 9.18 -5.88 3.12
C GLU A 108 9.46 -7.39 2.95
N GLU A 109 8.79 -8.05 2.01
CA GLU A 109 9.06 -9.48 1.70
C GLU A 109 9.58 -9.71 0.27
N SER A 110 9.76 -8.70 -0.58
CA SER A 110 10.13 -8.98 -1.99
C SER A 110 10.82 -7.86 -2.79
N VAL A 111 11.39 -6.82 -2.18
CA VAL A 111 12.24 -5.86 -2.91
C VAL A 111 13.62 -5.79 -2.27
N PRO A 112 14.62 -6.51 -2.80
CA PRO A 112 15.99 -6.39 -2.31
C PRO A 112 16.51 -4.97 -2.60
N ALA A 113 17.42 -4.49 -1.74
CA ALA A 113 18.04 -3.18 -1.90
C ALA A 113 18.64 -3.01 -3.30
N ALA A 114 18.47 -1.82 -3.90
CA ALA A 114 18.77 -1.53 -5.31
C ALA A 114 20.20 -1.91 -5.75
N ASP A 115 21.15 -1.97 -4.81
CA ASP A 115 22.55 -2.32 -5.08
C ASP A 115 22.84 -3.84 -5.06
N THR A 116 21.87 -4.68 -4.69
CA THR A 116 22.07 -6.13 -4.51
C THR A 116 21.43 -7.00 -5.58
N VAL A 117 20.57 -6.45 -6.44
CA VAL A 117 19.85 -7.24 -7.46
C VAL A 117 20.59 -7.18 -8.78
N ARG A 118 21.11 -8.31 -9.24
CA ARG A 118 21.65 -8.42 -10.61
C ARG A 118 20.53 -8.05 -11.60
N PRO A 119 20.78 -7.18 -12.60
CA PRO A 119 19.75 -6.68 -13.52
C PRO A 119 18.86 -7.75 -14.20
N GLY A 120 19.34 -8.99 -14.31
CA GLY A 120 18.56 -10.14 -14.81
C GLY A 120 17.55 -10.74 -13.82
N GLN A 121 17.87 -10.81 -12.52
CA GLN A 121 16.99 -11.44 -11.51
C GLN A 121 15.73 -10.62 -11.24
N TRP A 122 15.84 -9.29 -11.28
CA TRP A 122 14.69 -8.41 -11.12
C TRP A 122 13.67 -8.55 -12.26
N ARG A 123 14.15 -8.74 -13.50
CA ARG A 123 13.30 -8.96 -14.68
C ARG A 123 12.48 -10.24 -14.54
N GLU A 124 13.16 -11.34 -14.27
CA GLU A 124 12.52 -12.64 -14.08
C GLU A 124 11.46 -12.56 -12.98
N THR A 125 11.75 -11.83 -11.89
CA THR A 125 10.78 -11.60 -10.82
C THR A 125 9.56 -10.79 -11.30
N GLN A 126 9.73 -9.77 -12.14
CA GLN A 126 8.60 -8.97 -12.64
C GLN A 126 7.75 -9.73 -13.66
N GLU A 127 8.37 -10.44 -14.60
CA GLU A 127 7.68 -11.27 -15.58
C GLU A 127 6.85 -12.35 -14.89
N LYS A 128 7.46 -13.05 -13.93
CA LYS A 128 6.78 -14.09 -13.14
C LYS A 128 5.60 -13.52 -12.35
N ARG A 129 5.75 -12.35 -11.73
CA ARG A 129 4.64 -11.67 -11.03
C ARG A 129 3.53 -11.23 -11.96
N ILE A 130 3.86 -10.78 -13.18
CA ILE A 130 2.86 -10.44 -14.20
C ILE A 130 2.14 -11.70 -14.66
N GLU A 131 2.85 -12.80 -14.87
CA GLU A 131 2.27 -14.07 -15.30
C GLU A 131 1.35 -14.68 -14.24
N GLU A 132 1.81 -14.78 -13.00
CA GLU A 132 1.00 -15.20 -11.84
C GLU A 132 -0.27 -14.35 -11.70
N PHE A 133 -0.12 -13.03 -11.83
CA PHE A 133 -1.27 -12.12 -11.81
C PHE A 133 -2.22 -12.37 -12.98
N MET A 134 -1.70 -12.57 -14.19
CA MET A 134 -2.52 -12.81 -15.38
C MET A 134 -3.28 -14.14 -15.31
N GLU A 135 -2.69 -15.22 -14.80
CA GLU A 135 -3.39 -16.49 -14.59
C GLU A 135 -4.56 -16.33 -13.61
N TRP A 136 -4.31 -15.69 -12.48
CA TRP A 136 -5.35 -15.40 -11.51
C TRP A 136 -6.44 -14.49 -12.13
N PHE A 137 -6.04 -13.43 -12.83
CA PHE A 137 -6.96 -12.44 -13.39
C PHE A 137 -7.84 -13.02 -14.51
N LYS A 138 -7.32 -13.95 -15.32
CA LYS A 138 -8.10 -14.70 -16.31
C LYS A 138 -9.21 -15.52 -15.68
N THR A 139 -8.93 -16.14 -14.54
CA THR A 139 -9.88 -17.00 -13.83
C THR A 139 -10.93 -16.18 -13.08
N ALA A 140 -10.48 -15.15 -12.35
CA ALA A 140 -11.37 -14.33 -11.52
C ALA A 140 -12.18 -13.29 -12.33
N TYR A 141 -11.61 -12.75 -13.41
CA TYR A 141 -12.20 -11.66 -14.21
C TYR A 141 -12.00 -11.87 -15.73
N PRO A 142 -12.53 -12.96 -16.31
CA PRO A 142 -12.26 -13.34 -17.71
C PRO A 142 -12.58 -12.21 -18.71
N ASN A 143 -13.72 -11.54 -18.54
CA ASN A 143 -14.17 -10.44 -19.41
C ASN A 143 -13.20 -9.24 -19.41
N LYS A 144 -12.48 -9.00 -18.30
CA LYS A 144 -11.49 -7.93 -18.19
C LYS A 144 -10.09 -8.39 -18.64
N ALA A 145 -9.82 -9.70 -18.55
CA ALA A 145 -8.54 -10.29 -18.94
C ALA A 145 -8.40 -10.45 -20.46
N GLU A 146 -9.48 -10.68 -21.21
CA GLU A 146 -9.44 -10.89 -22.66
C GLU A 146 -8.88 -9.67 -23.44
N PRO A 147 -9.37 -8.43 -23.23
CA PRO A 147 -8.80 -7.27 -23.91
C PRO A 147 -7.32 -7.05 -23.58
N LEU A 148 -6.93 -7.39 -22.35
CA LEU A 148 -5.55 -7.26 -21.87
C LEU A 148 -4.61 -8.24 -22.57
N GLN A 149 -5.09 -9.44 -22.91
CA GLN A 149 -4.33 -10.40 -23.72
C GLN A 149 -4.15 -9.94 -25.17
N LYS A 150 -5.18 -9.32 -25.77
CA LYS A 150 -5.10 -8.81 -27.15
C LYS A 150 -4.06 -7.71 -27.29
N ILE A 151 -3.99 -6.79 -26.33
CA ILE A 151 -2.97 -5.73 -26.36
C ILE A 151 -1.58 -6.26 -26.05
N ARG A 152 -1.43 -7.35 -25.28
CA ARG A 152 -0.12 -7.95 -24.99
C ARG A 152 0.68 -8.29 -26.26
N THR A 153 0.00 -8.73 -27.33
CA THR A 153 0.64 -9.09 -28.60
C THR A 153 0.69 -7.94 -29.60
N THR A 154 -0.26 -7.00 -29.52
CA THR A 154 -0.42 -5.93 -30.52
C THR A 154 0.32 -4.64 -30.13
N ASP A 155 0.36 -4.32 -28.83
CA ASP A 155 0.95 -3.11 -28.27
C ASP A 155 1.53 -3.42 -26.88
N VAL A 156 2.80 -3.83 -26.84
CA VAL A 156 3.47 -4.21 -25.59
C VAL A 156 3.59 -3.02 -24.62
N GLU A 157 3.79 -1.80 -25.13
CA GLU A 157 3.88 -0.60 -24.29
C GLU A 157 2.54 -0.28 -23.64
N GLY A 158 1.45 -0.31 -24.43
CA GLY A 158 0.08 -0.17 -23.95
C GLY A 158 -0.30 -1.28 -22.97
N PHE A 159 0.13 -2.52 -23.23
CA PHE A 159 -0.05 -3.65 -22.30
C PHE A 159 0.59 -3.37 -20.95
N LEU A 160 1.83 -2.90 -20.91
CA LEU A 160 2.55 -2.66 -19.65
C LEU A 160 1.96 -1.53 -18.83
N THR A 161 1.50 -0.48 -19.50
CA THR A 161 0.79 0.62 -18.87
C THR A 161 -0.54 0.15 -18.28
N ARG A 162 -1.30 -0.64 -19.06
CA ARG A 162 -2.61 -1.13 -18.66
C ARG A 162 -2.53 -2.17 -17.55
N ILE A 163 -1.60 -3.13 -17.65
CA ILE A 163 -1.41 -4.17 -16.62
C ILE A 163 -0.93 -3.55 -15.31
N SER A 164 -0.07 -2.53 -15.33
CA SER A 164 0.36 -1.84 -14.11
C SER A 164 -0.84 -1.20 -13.38
N SER A 165 -1.72 -0.54 -14.13
CA SER A 165 -2.93 0.09 -13.58
C SER A 165 -3.91 -0.95 -13.02
N ILE A 166 -4.15 -2.03 -13.76
CA ILE A 166 -5.02 -3.12 -13.34
C ILE A 166 -4.44 -3.82 -12.10
N ARG A 167 -3.15 -4.11 -12.07
CA ARG A 167 -2.48 -4.72 -10.90
C ARG A 167 -2.60 -3.86 -9.66
N ARG A 168 -2.41 -2.54 -9.75
CA ARG A 168 -2.59 -1.64 -8.60
C ARG A 168 -3.97 -1.81 -7.95
N ARG A 169 -5.00 -2.01 -8.77
CA ARG A 169 -6.37 -2.19 -8.30
C ARG A 169 -6.68 -3.60 -7.80
N PHE A 170 -6.19 -4.63 -8.49
CA PHE A 170 -6.61 -6.02 -8.24
C PHE A 170 -5.58 -6.89 -7.49
N GLU A 171 -4.28 -6.55 -7.49
CA GLU A 171 -3.26 -7.30 -6.75
C GLU A 171 -3.51 -7.33 -5.23
N PRO A 172 -3.99 -6.25 -4.58
CA PRO A 172 -4.39 -6.33 -3.17
C PRO A 172 -5.45 -7.41 -2.91
N LEU A 173 -6.46 -7.52 -3.79
CA LEU A 173 -7.48 -8.55 -3.70
C LEU A 173 -6.88 -9.94 -3.86
N MET A 174 -6.07 -10.18 -4.90
CA MET A 174 -5.40 -11.47 -5.13
C MET A 174 -4.58 -11.93 -3.92
N ARG A 175 -3.88 -11.01 -3.25
CA ARG A 175 -3.10 -11.33 -2.04
C ARG A 175 -4.00 -11.60 -0.84
N ALA A 176 -5.05 -10.80 -0.66
CA ALA A 176 -6.02 -10.99 0.41
C ALA A 176 -6.72 -12.36 0.29
N GLU A 177 -7.09 -12.81 -0.90
CA GLU A 177 -7.72 -14.13 -1.09
C GLU A 177 -6.88 -15.28 -0.52
N LYS A 178 -5.55 -15.15 -0.51
CA LYS A 178 -4.64 -16.16 0.04
C LYS A 178 -4.41 -16.03 1.54
N ARG A 179 -4.46 -14.81 2.10
CA ARG A 179 -3.96 -14.50 3.45
C ARG A 179 -5.05 -14.06 4.42
N ASP A 180 -6.08 -13.40 3.92
CA ASP A 180 -7.20 -12.81 4.68
C ASP A 180 -8.48 -12.82 3.81
N PRO A 181 -9.24 -13.93 3.85
CA PRO A 181 -10.45 -14.10 3.04
C PRO A 181 -11.55 -13.07 3.35
N ASP A 182 -11.59 -12.51 4.55
CA ASP A 182 -12.60 -11.51 4.92
C ASP A 182 -12.23 -10.14 4.35
N LEU A 183 -10.96 -9.75 4.41
CA LEU A 183 -10.47 -8.58 3.68
C LEU A 183 -10.69 -8.74 2.17
N ALA A 184 -10.50 -9.94 1.62
CA ALA A 184 -10.73 -10.21 0.20
C ALA A 184 -12.19 -9.92 -0.20
N LYS A 185 -13.18 -10.33 0.60
CA LYS A 185 -14.60 -10.03 0.34
C LYS A 185 -14.86 -8.52 0.31
N VAL A 186 -14.29 -7.77 1.25
CA VAL A 186 -14.43 -6.32 1.32
C VAL A 186 -13.77 -5.63 0.13
N LEU A 187 -12.56 -6.03 -0.24
CA LEU A 187 -11.85 -5.49 -1.42
C LEU A 187 -12.56 -5.81 -2.73
N LYS A 188 -13.14 -7.01 -2.86
CA LYS A 188 -13.95 -7.35 -4.03
C LYS A 188 -15.16 -6.44 -4.14
N LYS A 189 -15.85 -6.20 -3.03
CA LYS A 189 -17.01 -5.30 -3.01
C LYS A 189 -16.63 -3.84 -3.34
N ASP A 190 -15.49 -3.38 -2.84
CA ASP A 190 -14.92 -2.06 -3.17
C ASP A 190 -14.76 -1.92 -4.70
N ILE A 191 -14.11 -2.90 -5.34
CA ILE A 191 -13.88 -2.92 -6.79
C ILE A 191 -15.20 -2.90 -7.56
N GLU A 192 -16.20 -3.71 -7.16
CA GLU A 192 -17.52 -3.73 -7.79
C GLU A 192 -18.23 -2.37 -7.70
N LEU A 193 -18.18 -1.72 -6.54
CA LEU A 193 -18.79 -0.40 -6.34
C LEU A 193 -18.08 0.68 -7.16
N GLN A 194 -16.74 0.61 -7.27
CA GLN A 194 -15.97 1.51 -8.14
C GLN A 194 -16.35 1.35 -9.62
N ASP A 195 -16.49 0.12 -10.12
CA ASP A 195 -16.94 -0.13 -11.49
C ASP A 195 -18.35 0.43 -11.71
N LEU A 196 -19.28 0.14 -10.81
CA LEU A 196 -20.65 0.64 -10.89
C LEU A 196 -20.72 2.17 -10.85
N SER A 197 -19.92 2.81 -10.01
CA SER A 197 -19.81 4.27 -9.95
C SER A 197 -19.32 4.86 -11.28
N ALA A 198 -18.30 4.25 -11.90
CA ALA A 198 -17.78 4.69 -13.18
C ALA A 198 -18.83 4.55 -14.30
N ASP A 199 -19.56 3.44 -14.31
CA ASP A 199 -20.64 3.20 -15.28
C ASP A 199 -21.79 4.20 -15.12
N LEU A 200 -22.20 4.49 -13.88
CA LEU A 200 -23.23 5.50 -13.59
C LEU A 200 -22.79 6.90 -14.01
N LEU A 201 -21.54 7.28 -13.76
CA LEU A 201 -20.99 8.57 -14.19
C LEU A 201 -20.97 8.70 -15.72
N SER A 202 -20.58 7.63 -16.42
CA SER A 202 -20.62 7.57 -17.89
C SER A 202 -22.05 7.74 -18.43
N GLN A 203 -23.02 7.04 -17.83
CA GLN A 203 -24.44 7.17 -18.20
C GLN A 203 -24.96 8.59 -17.96
N ILE A 204 -24.69 9.18 -16.78
CA ILE A 204 -25.07 10.57 -16.45
C ILE A 204 -24.49 11.55 -17.47
N ALA A 205 -23.22 11.38 -17.85
CA ALA A 205 -22.55 12.25 -18.83
C ALA A 205 -23.19 12.16 -20.23
N SER A 206 -23.74 11.00 -20.60
CA SER A 206 -24.36 10.79 -21.92
C SER A 206 -25.79 11.34 -22.04
N ILE A 207 -26.48 11.63 -20.94
CA ILE A 207 -27.86 12.15 -20.98
C ILE A 207 -27.86 13.64 -21.37
N ARG A 208 -28.38 13.93 -22.57
CA ARG A 208 -28.71 15.30 -23.00
C ARG A 208 -30.21 15.52 -22.84
N ASN A 209 -30.61 16.38 -21.89
CA ASN A 209 -31.97 16.93 -21.74
C ASN A 209 -33.07 16.00 -21.17
N ASN A 210 -32.71 15.01 -20.35
CA ASN A 210 -33.69 14.26 -19.55
C ASN A 210 -33.36 14.36 -18.06
N ASP A 211 -33.92 15.38 -17.40
CA ASP A 211 -33.64 15.66 -15.99
C ASP A 211 -34.19 14.59 -15.05
N LYS A 212 -35.28 13.92 -15.43
CA LYS A 212 -35.87 12.87 -14.60
C LYS A 212 -34.97 11.65 -14.53
N ASP A 213 -34.51 11.16 -15.68
CA ASP A 213 -33.61 9.99 -15.74
C ASP A 213 -32.24 10.32 -15.14
N ARG A 214 -31.76 11.55 -15.36
CA ARG A 214 -30.54 12.04 -14.72
C ARG A 214 -30.63 12.03 -13.19
N ARG A 215 -31.77 12.46 -12.61
CA ARG A 215 -31.98 12.42 -11.15
C ARG A 215 -31.96 10.99 -10.61
N VAL A 216 -32.61 10.04 -11.29
CA VAL A 216 -32.59 8.63 -10.88
C VAL A 216 -31.16 8.07 -10.84
N LEU A 217 -30.35 8.36 -11.85
CA LEU A 217 -28.93 7.92 -11.86
C LEU A 217 -28.10 8.60 -10.76
N ILE A 218 -28.36 9.88 -10.46
CA ILE A 218 -27.70 10.58 -9.35
C ILE A 218 -28.07 9.96 -7.99
N GLU A 219 -29.33 9.59 -7.79
CA GLU A 219 -29.76 8.89 -6.57
C GLU A 219 -29.10 7.51 -6.44
N GLN A 220 -28.98 6.77 -7.55
CA GLN A 220 -28.25 5.50 -7.58
C GLN A 220 -26.77 5.71 -7.24
N LEU A 221 -26.11 6.69 -7.85
CA LEU A 221 -24.72 7.04 -7.58
C LEU A 221 -24.53 7.42 -6.11
N THR A 222 -25.47 8.18 -5.53
CA THR A 222 -25.44 8.55 -4.11
C THR A 222 -25.43 7.32 -3.20
N ARG A 223 -26.26 6.31 -3.51
CA ARG A 223 -26.27 5.04 -2.77
C ARG A 223 -24.96 4.26 -2.94
N VAL A 224 -24.39 4.25 -4.13
CA VAL A 224 -23.09 3.60 -4.41
C VAL A 224 -21.98 4.26 -3.59
N VAL A 225 -21.91 5.59 -3.57
CA VAL A 225 -20.92 6.35 -2.79
C VAL A 225 -21.11 6.13 -1.29
N ALA A 226 -22.35 6.09 -0.79
CA ALA A 226 -22.62 5.75 0.60
C ALA A 226 -22.11 4.34 0.96
N ASN A 227 -22.36 3.34 0.11
CA ASN A 227 -21.83 1.99 0.32
C ASN A 227 -20.30 1.96 0.23
N GLN A 228 -19.67 2.77 -0.63
CA GLN A 228 -18.21 2.89 -0.68
C GLN A 228 -17.65 3.46 0.64
N PHE A 229 -18.32 4.44 1.24
CA PHE A 229 -17.94 4.95 2.55
C PHE A 229 -17.98 3.85 3.61
N ASP A 230 -19.03 3.03 3.63
CA ASP A 230 -19.12 1.90 4.57
C ASP A 230 -17.97 0.91 4.37
N ILE A 231 -17.60 0.63 3.11
CA ILE A 231 -16.46 -0.21 2.76
C ILE A 231 -15.13 0.41 3.22
N ILE A 232 -14.93 1.72 3.06
CA ILE A 232 -13.75 2.44 3.57
C ILE A 232 -13.66 2.27 5.09
N VAL A 233 -14.76 2.49 5.82
CA VAL A 233 -14.81 2.31 7.27
C VAL A 233 -14.48 0.87 7.65
N GLN A 234 -15.02 -0.14 6.95
CA GLN A 234 -14.71 -1.55 7.18
C GLN A 234 -13.23 -1.86 6.96
N LYS A 235 -12.63 -1.38 5.86
CA LYS A 235 -11.19 -1.54 5.57
C LYS A 235 -10.32 -0.94 6.66
N ARG A 236 -10.65 0.27 7.11
CA ARG A 236 -9.94 0.93 8.21
C ARG A 236 -10.03 0.11 9.50
N ARG A 237 -11.22 -0.38 9.87
CA ARG A 237 -11.38 -1.24 11.06
C ARG A 237 -10.52 -2.50 11.02
N MET A 238 -10.45 -3.18 9.86
CA MET A 238 -9.60 -4.36 9.70
C MET A 238 -8.10 -4.02 9.78
N GLN A 239 -7.68 -2.89 9.19
CA GLN A 239 -6.31 -2.39 9.33
C GLN A 239 -5.96 -2.10 10.79
N TYR A 240 -6.85 -1.43 11.53
CA TYR A 240 -6.67 -1.16 12.96
C TYR A 240 -6.52 -2.47 13.75
N ALA A 241 -7.40 -3.44 13.54
CA ALA A 241 -7.31 -4.74 14.21
C ALA A 241 -5.99 -5.48 13.93
N THR A 242 -5.48 -5.39 12.71
CA THR A 242 -4.18 -5.98 12.33
C THR A 242 -3.03 -5.29 13.06
N ILE A 243 -3.03 -3.96 13.11
CA ILE A 243 -2.01 -3.17 13.81
C ILE A 243 -2.04 -3.48 15.31
N GLU A 244 -3.23 -3.52 15.91
CA GLU A 244 -3.42 -3.84 17.33
C GLU A 244 -2.86 -5.23 17.67
N SER A 245 -3.18 -6.25 16.86
CA SER A 245 -2.63 -7.60 17.02
C SER A 245 -1.09 -7.62 16.94
N LYS A 246 -0.51 -6.87 16.00
CA LYS A 246 0.95 -6.76 15.86
C LYS A 246 1.58 -6.07 17.07
N ILE A 247 0.96 -5.01 17.61
CA ILE A 247 1.44 -4.33 18.82
C ILE A 247 1.43 -5.31 20.00
N GLN A 248 0.37 -6.10 20.16
CA GLN A 248 0.29 -7.10 21.22
C GLN A 248 1.37 -8.19 21.07
N GLN A 249 1.64 -8.63 19.84
CA GLN A 249 2.72 -9.59 19.59
C GLN A 249 4.09 -8.99 19.95
N MET A 250 4.39 -7.79 19.47
CA MET A 250 5.66 -7.12 19.76
C MET A 250 5.84 -6.88 21.26
N GLN A 251 4.76 -6.54 21.98
CA GLN A 251 4.82 -6.39 23.43
C GLN A 251 5.23 -7.71 24.11
N LYS A 252 4.66 -8.84 23.70
CA LYS A 252 5.04 -10.17 24.23
C LYS A 252 6.51 -10.50 23.94
N GLU A 253 6.99 -10.17 22.75
CA GLU A 253 8.40 -10.38 22.37
C GLU A 253 9.34 -9.53 23.25
N VAL A 254 9.00 -8.25 23.48
CA VAL A 254 9.75 -7.36 24.38
C VAL A 254 9.77 -7.92 25.81
N ASP A 255 8.61 -8.37 26.33
CA ASP A 255 8.54 -8.94 27.68
C ASP A 255 9.39 -10.21 27.82
N GLU A 256 9.43 -11.06 26.78
CA GLU A 256 10.27 -12.26 26.75
C GLU A 256 11.76 -11.91 26.70
N GLN A 257 12.16 -10.94 25.87
CA GLN A 257 13.54 -10.46 25.80
C GLN A 257 13.99 -9.85 27.13
N ASN A 258 13.11 -9.11 27.82
CA ASN A 258 13.41 -8.57 29.15
C ASN A 258 13.64 -9.68 30.18
N LYS A 259 12.81 -10.74 30.18
CA LYS A 259 13.03 -11.90 31.06
C LYS A 259 14.35 -12.59 30.79
N GLN A 260 14.73 -12.75 29.52
CA GLN A 260 16.02 -13.33 29.15
C GLN A 260 17.18 -12.46 29.63
N LEU A 261 17.06 -11.13 29.49
CA LEU A 261 18.04 -10.18 30.01
C LEU A 261 18.17 -10.28 31.53
N ASP A 262 17.06 -10.34 32.27
CA ASP A 262 17.07 -10.48 33.73
C ASP A 262 17.77 -11.78 34.16
N GLN A 263 17.53 -12.89 33.45
CA GLN A 263 18.23 -14.15 33.69
C GLN A 263 19.74 -14.05 33.44
N LEU A 264 20.16 -13.34 32.37
CA LEU A 264 21.57 -13.10 32.09
C LEU A 264 22.21 -12.23 33.15
N VAL A 265 21.51 -11.19 33.62
CA VAL A 265 21.98 -10.32 34.71
C VAL A 265 22.15 -11.11 36.00
N GLN A 266 21.18 -11.98 36.36
CA GLN A 266 21.25 -12.83 37.55
C GLN A 266 22.42 -13.84 37.48
N LYS A 267 22.73 -14.36 36.29
CA LYS A 267 23.81 -15.33 36.07
C LYS A 267 25.16 -14.69 35.76
N LYS A 268 25.26 -13.35 35.76
CA LYS A 268 26.44 -12.62 35.29
C LYS A 268 27.73 -13.08 35.96
N ASP A 269 27.75 -13.14 37.29
CA ASP A 269 28.98 -13.45 38.03
C ASP A 269 29.42 -14.90 37.78
N GLN A 270 28.46 -15.84 37.71
CA GLN A 270 28.74 -17.23 37.37
C GLN A 270 29.27 -17.37 35.94
N LEU A 271 28.59 -16.80 34.94
CA LEU A 271 29.03 -16.82 33.55
C LEU A 271 30.40 -16.15 33.36
N THR A 272 30.67 -15.09 34.12
CA THR A 272 31.98 -14.42 34.11
C THR A 272 33.05 -15.32 34.71
N HIS A 273 32.78 -15.97 35.84
CA HIS A 273 33.70 -16.93 36.46
C HIS A 273 34.00 -18.09 35.51
N ASP A 274 32.97 -18.71 34.93
CA ASP A 274 33.10 -19.81 33.97
C ASP A 274 33.95 -19.40 32.78
N ARG A 275 33.72 -18.20 32.23
CA ARG A 275 34.51 -17.66 31.11
C ARG A 275 35.97 -17.40 31.50
N VAL A 276 36.24 -16.89 32.70
CA VAL A 276 37.62 -16.71 33.19
C VAL A 276 38.31 -18.06 33.32
N GLN A 277 37.65 -19.08 33.86
CA GLN A 277 38.22 -20.44 33.97
C GLN A 277 38.51 -21.07 32.61
N GLU A 278 37.61 -20.92 31.64
CA GLU A 278 37.82 -21.38 30.25
C GLU A 278 39.04 -20.71 29.62
N LEU A 279 39.25 -19.41 29.86
CA LEU A 279 40.39 -18.67 29.31
C LEU A 279 41.72 -19.03 29.99
N LEU A 280 41.70 -19.35 31.28
CA LEU A 280 42.88 -19.81 32.01
C LEU A 280 43.26 -21.24 31.64
N ASN A 281 42.27 -22.07 31.29
CA ASN A 281 42.47 -23.46 30.90
C ASN A 281 41.89 -23.70 29.48
N PRO A 282 42.52 -23.12 28.44
CA PRO A 282 41.99 -23.22 27.09
C PRO A 282 41.94 -24.69 26.67
N PRO A 283 40.84 -25.15 26.07
CA PRO A 283 40.76 -26.52 25.58
C PRO A 283 41.86 -26.74 24.53
N ALA A 284 42.50 -27.91 24.58
CA ALA A 284 43.55 -28.27 23.63
C ALA A 284 43.06 -28.01 22.20
N LYS A 285 43.87 -27.28 21.41
CA LYS A 285 43.54 -27.04 20.00
C LYS A 285 43.30 -28.38 19.33
N SER A 286 42.09 -28.59 18.82
CA SER A 286 41.82 -29.72 17.94
C SER A 286 42.58 -29.46 16.65
N ASP A 287 43.72 -30.12 16.47
CA ASP A 287 44.44 -30.12 15.20
C ASP A 287 43.50 -30.68 14.12
N LYS A 288 43.12 -29.82 13.18
CA LYS A 288 42.51 -30.16 11.89
C LYS A 288 43.42 -29.67 10.79
#